data_AF-A0A1B6H0S9-F1
#
_entry.id   AF-A0A1B6H0S9-F1
#
_cell.length_a   1.000
_cell.length_b   1.000
_cell.length_c   1.000
_cell.angle_alpha   90.00
_cell.angle_beta   90.00
_cell.angle_gamma   90.00
#
_symmetry.space_group_name_H-M   'P 1'
#
loop_
_entity.id
_entity.type
_entity.pdbx_description
1 polymer ?
#
loop_
_entity_poly.entity_id
_entity_poly.type
_entity_poly.pdbx_seq_one_letter_code
_entity_poly.pdbx_strand_id
1 'polypeptide(L)'
;AKISTPREERRNFTNFYHLQTIGEIDSKKYSLFEPMGFYNYVNEYFIDKSDESLEKALHFEKSDIINNEVPSFLDKIDNLLKVTDKRAMKNLITWMIIKSEISSLTEEARNLVLDYAFHTSGLRKRQPRWKECITYTGSLSSIPLHSAYARKYFDKESRKLVNEIVLSIKEQNKLMLKNLKWM
;
A
#
# COMPACT_ATOMS: atom_id res chain seq x y z
N ALA A 1 7.07 7.97 12.29
CA ALA A 1 6.61 9.37 12.08
C ALA A 1 7.77 10.27 11.66
N LYS A 2 8.72 10.62 12.54
CA LYS A 2 9.80 11.59 12.22
C LYS A 2 10.85 11.11 11.21
N ILE A 3 11.04 9.80 11.06
CA ILE A 3 11.98 9.22 10.09
C ILE A 3 11.37 9.01 8.69
N SER A 4 10.04 9.15 8.57
CA SER A 4 9.31 8.97 7.31
C SER A 4 9.32 10.28 6.52
N THR A 5 9.38 10.19 5.19
CA THR A 5 9.31 11.36 4.30
C THR A 5 7.98 12.12 4.50
N PRO A 6 8.00 13.45 4.72
CA PRO A 6 6.81 14.28 4.86
C PRO A 6 5.87 14.19 3.65
N ARG A 7 4.58 14.46 3.85
CA ARG A 7 3.55 14.32 2.81
C ARG A 7 3.79 15.26 1.63
N GLU A 8 4.36 16.43 1.89
CA GLU A 8 4.69 17.47 0.92
C GLU A 8 5.76 16.98 -0.05
N GLU A 9 6.84 16.42 0.48
CA GLU A 9 7.95 15.85 -0.30
C GLU A 9 7.50 14.60 -1.09
N ARG A 10 6.53 13.85 -0.56
CA ARG A 10 5.93 12.69 -1.25
C ARG A 10 5.15 13.02 -2.54
N ARG A 11 4.96 14.29 -2.87
CA ARG A 11 4.30 14.72 -4.12
C ARG A 11 5.24 14.73 -5.32
N ASN A 12 6.55 14.78 -5.10
CA ASN A 12 7.53 14.71 -6.18
C ASN A 12 7.90 13.25 -6.46
N PHE A 13 7.20 12.62 -7.40
CA PHE A 13 7.40 11.19 -7.73
C PHE A 13 8.80 10.89 -8.27
N THR A 14 9.47 11.85 -8.90
CA THR A 14 10.85 11.67 -9.37
C THR A 14 11.82 11.40 -8.22
N ASN A 15 11.52 11.92 -7.02
CA ASN A 15 12.31 11.67 -5.81
C ASN A 15 12.08 10.29 -5.18
N PHE A 16 11.26 9.42 -5.78
CA PHE A 16 11.03 8.04 -5.30
C PHE A 16 11.58 6.99 -6.26
N TYR A 17 12.42 7.40 -7.21
CA TYR A 17 13.04 6.51 -8.17
C TYR A 17 14.53 6.37 -7.89
N HIS A 18 14.89 5.44 -7.00
CA HIS A 18 16.28 5.10 -6.68
C HIS A 18 16.52 3.63 -6.97
N LEU A 19 17.04 3.37 -8.16
CA LEU A 19 17.39 2.03 -8.58
C LEU A 19 18.64 1.56 -7.84
N GLN A 20 18.54 0.39 -7.22
CA GLN A 20 19.66 -0.29 -6.58
C GLN A 20 19.57 -1.79 -6.88
N THR A 21 20.71 -2.46 -6.91
CA THR A 21 20.71 -3.91 -6.99
C THR A 21 20.35 -4.53 -5.63
N ILE A 22 19.78 -5.73 -5.62
CA ILE A 22 19.54 -6.48 -4.38
C ILE A 22 20.85 -6.67 -3.61
N GLY A 23 21.97 -6.93 -4.30
CA GLY A 23 23.29 -7.06 -3.70
C GLY A 23 23.77 -5.78 -3.02
N GLU A 24 23.51 -4.60 -3.60
CA GLU A 24 23.84 -3.31 -2.98
C GLU A 24 23.07 -3.11 -1.67
N ILE A 25 21.79 -3.46 -1.63
CA ILE A 25 20.97 -3.34 -0.42
C ILE A 25 21.39 -4.37 0.62
N ASP A 26 21.64 -5.61 0.21
CA ASP A 26 22.13 -6.69 1.07
C ASP A 26 23.48 -6.33 1.72
N SER A 27 24.37 -5.67 0.98
CA SER A 27 25.68 -5.22 1.49
C SER A 27 25.58 -4.22 2.65
N LYS A 28 24.45 -3.52 2.80
CA LYS A 28 24.23 -2.55 3.89
C LYS A 28 23.98 -3.23 5.24
N LYS A 29 23.65 -4.53 5.26
CA LYS A 29 23.46 -5.33 6.48
C LYS A 29 22.52 -4.64 7.49
N TYR A 30 21.36 -4.18 7.00
CA TYR A 30 20.37 -3.57 7.87
C TYR A 30 19.86 -4.58 8.90
N SER A 31 19.79 -4.17 10.16
CA SER A 31 19.36 -4.99 11.31
C SER A 31 17.97 -5.58 11.15
N LEU A 32 17.14 -4.97 10.29
CA LEU A 32 15.81 -5.46 9.93
C LEU A 32 15.85 -6.85 9.28
N PHE A 33 16.93 -7.15 8.56
CA PHE A 33 17.07 -8.41 7.80
C PHE A 33 18.03 -9.39 8.48
N GLU A 34 18.62 -9.05 9.62
CA GLU A 34 19.53 -9.95 10.35
C GLU A 34 18.75 -11.08 11.06
N PRO A 35 19.33 -12.30 11.15
CA PRO A 35 20.66 -12.71 10.67
C PRO A 35 20.69 -13.13 9.19
N MET A 36 19.57 -13.04 8.48
CA MET A 36 19.36 -13.67 7.18
C MET A 36 19.97 -12.87 6.01
N GLY A 37 20.01 -11.54 6.10
CA GLY A 37 20.34 -10.65 4.98
C GLY A 37 19.13 -10.36 4.09
N PHE A 38 19.18 -9.25 3.35
CA PHE A 38 18.09 -8.81 2.49
C PHE A 38 17.88 -9.77 1.30
N TYR A 39 18.97 -10.28 0.72
CA TYR A 39 18.91 -11.21 -0.41
C TYR A 39 18.11 -12.48 -0.07
N ASN A 40 18.44 -13.10 1.06
CA ASN A 40 17.74 -14.30 1.53
C ASN A 40 16.33 -13.95 2.00
N TYR A 41 16.11 -12.79 2.63
CA TYR A 41 14.76 -12.36 3.02
C TYR A 41 13.80 -12.32 1.83
N VAL A 42 14.23 -11.76 0.70
CA VAL A 42 13.42 -11.70 -0.52
C VAL A 42 13.18 -13.11 -1.08
N ASN A 43 14.20 -13.94 -1.18
CA ASN A 43 14.05 -15.27 -1.77
C ASN A 43 13.32 -16.29 -0.88
N GLU A 44 13.36 -16.13 0.45
CA GLU A 44 12.81 -17.09 1.41
C GLU A 44 11.42 -16.72 1.94
N TYR A 45 11.15 -15.44 2.15
CA TYR A 45 9.91 -14.98 2.81
C TYR A 45 8.96 -14.21 1.90
N PHE A 46 9.47 -13.59 0.83
CA PHE A 46 8.61 -12.83 -0.08
C PHE A 46 7.93 -13.72 -1.13
N ILE A 47 8.57 -14.83 -1.49
CA ILE A 47 8.03 -15.82 -2.43
C ILE A 47 7.20 -16.83 -1.64
N ASP A 48 5.92 -16.98 -1.98
CA ASP A 48 5.08 -18.03 -1.43
C ASP A 48 5.50 -19.39 -2.02
N LYS A 49 6.31 -20.12 -1.25
CA LYS A 49 6.81 -21.45 -1.63
C LYS A 49 5.73 -22.54 -1.61
N SER A 50 4.50 -22.23 -1.20
CA SER A 50 3.39 -23.21 -1.29
C SER A 50 2.86 -23.36 -2.72
N ASP A 51 3.17 -22.42 -3.62
CA ASP A 51 2.89 -22.50 -5.05
C ASP A 51 4.19 -22.84 -5.82
N GLU A 52 4.33 -24.11 -6.21
CA GLU A 52 5.48 -24.62 -6.96
C GLU A 52 5.72 -23.86 -8.29
N SER A 53 4.65 -23.28 -8.87
CA SER A 53 4.76 -22.49 -10.10
C SER A 53 5.40 -21.14 -9.83
N LEU A 54 5.03 -20.49 -8.71
CA LEU A 54 5.63 -19.23 -8.29
C LEU A 54 7.06 -19.41 -7.80
N GLU A 55 7.34 -20.48 -7.05
CA GLU A 55 8.70 -20.79 -6.58
C GLU A 55 9.68 -21.00 -7.75
N LYS A 56 9.25 -21.67 -8.82
CA LYS A 56 10.10 -21.87 -10.02
C LYS A 56 10.21 -20.61 -10.90
N ALA A 57 9.19 -19.76 -10.91
CA ALA A 57 9.15 -18.58 -11.77
C ALA A 57 9.81 -17.35 -11.16
N LEU A 58 9.91 -17.28 -9.83
CA LEU A 58 10.43 -16.13 -9.10
C LEU A 58 11.68 -16.56 -8.34
N HIS A 59 12.85 -16.27 -8.92
CA HIS A 59 14.12 -16.29 -8.21
C HIS A 59 14.81 -14.97 -8.45
N PHE A 60 15.26 -14.31 -7.38
CA PHE A 60 15.94 -13.02 -7.49
C PHE A 60 17.44 -13.20 -7.36
N GLU A 61 18.17 -12.67 -8.33
CA GLU A 61 19.63 -12.60 -8.33
C GLU A 61 20.13 -11.34 -7.61
N LYS A 62 21.36 -11.37 -7.11
CA LYS A 62 21.96 -10.17 -6.47
C LYS A 62 22.10 -8.99 -7.44
N SER A 63 22.19 -9.25 -8.74
CA SER A 63 22.24 -8.23 -9.79
C SER A 63 20.89 -7.61 -10.13
N ASP A 64 19.79 -8.20 -9.65
CA ASP A 64 18.46 -7.69 -9.99
C ASP A 64 18.24 -6.30 -9.40
N ILE A 65 17.67 -5.43 -10.22
CA ILE A 65 17.45 -4.03 -9.88
C ILE A 65 16.06 -3.88 -9.28
N ILE A 66 15.99 -3.26 -8.11
CA ILE A 66 14.74 -2.86 -7.47
C ILE A 66 14.72 -1.35 -7.25
N ASN A 67 13.52 -0.78 -7.19
CA ASN A 67 13.35 0.61 -6.81
C ASN A 67 13.28 0.72 -5.28
N ASN A 68 14.32 1.28 -4.67
CA ASN A 68 14.30 1.68 -3.27
C ASN A 68 13.69 3.09 -3.16
N GLU A 69 12.38 3.18 -2.98
CA GLU A 69 11.67 4.46 -2.99
C GLU A 69 12.23 5.50 -2.01
N VAL A 70 12.69 5.07 -0.83
CA VAL A 70 13.20 5.97 0.22
C VAL A 70 14.44 5.36 0.89
N PRO A 71 15.63 5.45 0.29
CA PRO A 71 16.84 4.83 0.84
C PRO A 71 17.17 5.33 2.25
N SER A 72 17.02 6.65 2.47
CA SER A 72 17.26 7.27 3.77
C SER A 72 16.34 6.75 4.89
N PHE A 73 15.17 6.17 4.56
CA PHE A 73 14.31 5.55 5.56
C PHE A 73 14.94 4.27 6.10
N LEU A 74 15.55 3.45 5.24
CA LEU A 74 16.23 2.21 5.65
C LEU A 74 17.41 2.52 6.58
N ASP A 75 18.20 3.55 6.27
CA ASP A 75 19.29 4.00 7.14
C ASP A 75 18.78 4.49 8.51
N LYS A 76 17.70 5.29 8.52
CA LYS A 76 17.15 5.86 9.75
C LYS A 76 16.45 4.81 10.61
N ILE A 77 15.71 3.87 10.00
CA ILE A 77 15.04 2.81 10.75
C ILE A 77 16.07 1.84 11.33
N ASP A 78 17.14 1.50 10.61
CA ASP A 78 18.21 0.65 11.12
C ASP A 78 18.85 1.23 12.38
N ASN A 79 19.20 2.52 12.35
CA ASN A 79 19.73 3.22 13.52
C ASN A 79 18.74 3.23 14.69
N LEU A 80 17.45 3.44 14.42
CA LEU A 80 16.41 3.44 15.44
C LEU A 80 16.24 2.05 16.06
N LEU A 81 16.23 1.00 15.26
CA LEU A 81 16.07 -0.38 15.73
C LEU A 81 17.22 -0.80 16.66
N LYS A 82 18.45 -0.39 16.36
CA LYS A 82 19.64 -0.69 17.18
C LYS A 82 19.56 -0.11 18.60
N VAL A 83 18.89 1.03 18.78
CA VAL A 83 18.78 1.71 20.09
C VAL A 83 17.44 1.48 20.79
N THR A 84 16.47 0.87 20.10
CA THR A 84 15.13 0.65 20.65
C THR A 84 15.09 -0.64 21.47
N ASP A 85 14.51 -0.57 22.66
CA ASP A 85 14.33 -1.75 23.51
C ASP A 85 13.46 -2.83 22.82
N LYS A 86 13.86 -4.11 22.98
CA LYS A 86 13.19 -5.25 22.34
C LYS A 86 11.73 -5.39 22.76
N ARG A 87 11.38 -5.07 24.01
CA ARG A 87 9.99 -5.11 24.50
C ARG A 87 9.17 -4.01 23.85
N ALA A 88 9.71 -2.81 23.69
CA ALA A 88 9.04 -1.73 22.97
C ALA A 88 8.74 -2.11 21.51
N MET A 89 9.71 -2.71 20.80
CA MET A 89 9.50 -3.21 19.43
C MET A 89 8.41 -4.29 19.36
N LYS A 90 8.46 -5.28 20.26
CA LYS A 90 7.46 -6.35 20.33
C LYS A 90 6.06 -5.78 20.57
N ASN A 91 5.92 -4.88 21.54
CA ASN A 91 4.63 -4.24 21.84
C ASN A 91 4.06 -3.51 20.62
N LEU A 92 4.90 -2.79 19.86
CA LEU A 92 4.48 -2.08 18.66
C LEU A 92 3.99 -3.06 17.58
N ILE A 93 4.76 -4.10 17.28
CA ILE A 93 4.39 -5.10 16.25
C ILE A 93 3.11 -5.84 16.66
N THR A 94 3.02 -6.27 17.92
CA THR A 94 1.80 -6.91 18.46
C THR A 94 0.60 -5.98 18.35
N TRP A 95 0.76 -4.70 18.68
CA TRP A 95 -0.30 -3.72 18.51
C TRP A 95 -0.71 -3.54 17.05
N MET A 96 0.24 -3.52 16.11
CA MET A 96 -0.07 -3.42 14.68
C MET A 96 -0.92 -4.59 14.18
N ILE A 97 -0.62 -5.81 14.63
CA ILE A 97 -1.40 -7.02 14.32
C ILE A 97 -2.78 -6.96 14.97
N ILE A 98 -2.87 -6.63 16.25
CA ILE A 98 -4.17 -6.49 16.94
C ILE A 98 -5.03 -5.46 16.21
N LYS A 99 -4.44 -4.32 15.83
CA LYS A 99 -5.13 -3.25 15.11
C LYS A 99 -5.64 -3.69 13.72
N SER A 100 -4.96 -4.60 13.01
CA SER A 100 -5.47 -5.10 11.72
C SER A 100 -6.67 -6.03 11.91
N GLU A 101 -6.67 -6.83 12.98
CA GLU A 101 -7.68 -7.88 13.17
C GLU A 101 -8.89 -7.45 14.02
N ILE A 102 -8.75 -6.42 14.86
CA ILE A 102 -9.76 -6.06 15.88
C ILE A 102 -11.17 -5.82 15.31
N SER A 103 -11.28 -5.37 14.06
CA SER A 103 -12.56 -5.12 13.39
C SER A 103 -13.34 -6.39 13.04
N SER A 104 -12.67 -7.54 13.05
CA SER A 104 -13.20 -8.88 12.76
C SER A 104 -13.56 -9.69 14.01
N LEU A 105 -13.27 -9.15 15.20
CA LEU A 105 -13.52 -9.81 16.48
C LEU A 105 -14.94 -9.53 17.02
N THR A 106 -15.13 -9.70 18.33
CA THR A 106 -16.41 -9.53 19.02
C THR A 106 -16.91 -8.07 18.99
N GLU A 107 -18.15 -7.85 19.40
CA GLU A 107 -18.73 -6.51 19.45
C GLU A 107 -18.00 -5.60 20.43
N GLU A 108 -17.57 -6.13 21.58
CA GLU A 108 -16.79 -5.41 22.59
C GLU A 108 -15.47 -4.88 22.01
N ALA A 109 -14.73 -5.74 21.32
CA ALA A 109 -13.49 -5.36 20.66
C ALA A 109 -13.71 -4.30 19.56
N ARG A 110 -14.79 -4.45 18.79
CA ARG A 110 -15.13 -3.49 17.73
C ARG A 110 -15.64 -2.15 18.30
N ASN A 111 -16.21 -2.12 19.50
CA ASN A 111 -16.60 -0.88 20.17
C ASN A 111 -15.38 -0.07 20.62
N LEU A 112 -14.26 -0.71 20.96
CA LEU A 112 -12.98 -0.01 21.21
C LEU A 112 -12.50 0.74 19.96
N VAL A 113 -12.69 0.16 18.77
CA VAL A 113 -12.36 0.84 17.50
C VAL A 113 -13.27 2.04 17.27
N LEU A 114 -14.56 1.92 17.60
CA LEU A 114 -15.50 3.03 17.49
C LEU A 114 -15.13 4.18 18.42
N ASP A 115 -14.75 3.87 19.67
CA ASP A 115 -14.30 4.86 20.65
C ASP A 115 -13.05 5.61 20.17
N TYR A 116 -12.05 4.87 19.69
CA TYR A 116 -10.87 5.46 19.07
C TYR A 116 -11.22 6.32 17.84
N ALA A 117 -12.14 5.85 16.98
CA ALA A 117 -12.59 6.59 15.80
C ALA A 117 -13.38 7.86 16.17
N PHE A 118 -14.14 7.84 17.26
CA PHE A 118 -14.82 9.01 17.80
C PHE A 118 -13.81 10.08 18.18
N HIS A 119 -12.75 9.73 18.91
CA HIS A 119 -11.72 10.68 19.34
C HIS A 119 -10.83 11.19 18.20
N THR A 120 -10.62 10.40 17.15
CA THR A 120 -9.71 10.77 16.04
C THR A 120 -10.41 11.40 14.83
N SER A 121 -11.71 11.13 14.63
CA SER A 121 -12.46 11.56 13.45
C SER A 121 -13.88 12.04 13.74
N GLY A 122 -14.34 11.96 14.98
CA GLY A 122 -15.71 12.31 15.35
C GLY A 122 -16.76 11.27 14.98
N LEU A 123 -16.36 10.07 14.56
CA LEU A 123 -17.28 9.02 14.15
C LEU A 123 -18.12 8.52 15.35
N ARG A 124 -19.43 8.77 15.34
CA ARG A 124 -20.33 8.41 16.44
C ARG A 124 -20.95 7.03 16.34
N LYS A 125 -21.07 6.50 15.12
CA LYS A 125 -21.73 5.22 14.88
C LYS A 125 -21.07 4.50 13.74
N ARG A 126 -21.02 3.18 13.86
CA ARG A 126 -20.57 2.28 12.81
C ARG A 126 -21.60 2.14 11.72
N GLN A 127 -21.14 1.89 10.50
CA GLN A 127 -22.04 1.51 9.42
C GLN A 127 -22.70 0.14 9.72
N PRO A 128 -23.91 -0.10 9.21
CA PRO A 128 -24.56 -1.40 9.35
C PRO A 128 -23.67 -2.55 8.87
N ARG A 129 -23.78 -3.72 9.51
CA ARG A 129 -22.89 -4.86 9.24
C ARG A 129 -22.84 -5.27 7.77
N TRP A 130 -23.97 -5.25 7.07
CA TRP A 130 -24.02 -5.58 5.64
C TRP A 130 -23.12 -4.65 4.80
N LYS A 131 -23.03 -3.37 5.17
CA LYS A 131 -22.19 -2.39 4.48
C LYS A 131 -20.72 -2.62 4.78
N GLU A 132 -20.38 -2.96 6.02
CA GLU A 132 -19.01 -3.41 6.37
C GLU A 132 -18.60 -4.63 5.54
N CYS A 133 -19.47 -5.64 5.43
CA CYS A 133 -19.20 -6.85 4.65
C CYS A 133 -18.99 -6.54 3.16
N ILE A 134 -19.85 -5.72 2.55
CA ILE A 134 -19.69 -5.33 1.14
C ILE A 134 -18.40 -4.54 0.93
N THR A 135 -18.05 -3.62 1.84
CA THR A 135 -16.78 -2.88 1.76
C THR A 135 -15.58 -3.83 1.86
N TYR A 136 -15.61 -4.78 2.80
CA TYR A 136 -14.55 -5.77 2.97
C TYR A 136 -14.40 -6.67 1.74
N THR A 137 -15.49 -7.26 1.25
CA THR A 137 -15.49 -8.05 0.01
C THR A 137 -15.02 -7.22 -1.18
N GLY A 138 -15.41 -5.95 -1.27
CA GLY A 138 -14.95 -5.04 -2.31
C GLY A 138 -13.44 -4.76 -2.25
N SER A 139 -12.83 -4.74 -1.06
CA SER A 139 -11.38 -4.58 -0.91
C SER A 139 -10.59 -5.83 -1.34
N LEU A 140 -11.15 -7.04 -1.16
CA LEU A 140 -10.50 -8.30 -1.53
C LEU A 140 -10.76 -8.72 -2.98
N SER A 141 -11.96 -8.47 -3.49
CA SER A 141 -12.43 -8.96 -4.78
C SER A 141 -13.27 -7.90 -5.49
N SER A 142 -12.63 -6.76 -5.75
CA SER A 142 -13.26 -5.60 -6.40
C SER A 142 -13.80 -5.95 -7.80
N ILE A 143 -13.07 -6.73 -8.59
CA ILE A 143 -13.43 -7.03 -9.98
C ILE A 143 -14.76 -7.80 -10.08
N PRO A 144 -14.94 -8.96 -9.43
CA PRO A 144 -16.24 -9.66 -9.46
C PRO A 144 -17.40 -8.79 -8.97
N LEU A 145 -17.20 -8.06 -7.87
CA LEU A 145 -18.23 -7.20 -7.27
C LEU A 145 -18.66 -6.08 -8.23
N HIS A 146 -17.70 -5.34 -8.78
CA HIS A 146 -17.97 -4.27 -9.74
C HIS A 146 -18.57 -4.81 -11.05
N SER A 147 -18.15 -5.99 -11.50
CA SER A 147 -18.69 -6.63 -12.69
C SER A 147 -20.15 -7.01 -12.52
N ALA A 148 -20.52 -7.57 -11.36
CA ALA A 148 -21.92 -7.87 -11.03
C ALA A 148 -22.77 -6.60 -10.94
N TYR A 149 -22.24 -5.54 -10.31
CA TYR A 149 -22.90 -4.24 -10.26
C TYR A 149 -23.13 -3.67 -11.67
N ALA A 150 -22.08 -3.65 -12.51
CA ALA A 150 -22.16 -3.11 -13.85
C ALA A 150 -23.17 -3.85 -14.73
N ARG A 151 -23.18 -5.19 -14.68
CA ARG A 151 -24.17 -6.00 -15.43
C ARG A 151 -25.62 -5.67 -15.07
N LYS A 152 -25.90 -5.30 -13.82
CA LYS A 152 -27.25 -5.09 -13.32
C LYS A 152 -27.70 -3.63 -13.38
N TYR A 153 -26.81 -2.69 -13.14
CA TYR A 153 -27.16 -1.29 -12.89
C TYR A 153 -26.50 -0.30 -13.85
N PHE A 154 -25.51 -0.71 -14.64
CA PHE A 154 -24.81 0.21 -15.53
C PHE A 154 -25.42 0.23 -16.93
N ASP A 155 -26.02 1.36 -17.27
CA ASP A 155 -26.68 1.60 -18.55
C ASP A 155 -25.66 1.83 -19.70
N LYS A 156 -25.96 1.26 -20.87
CA LYS A 156 -25.08 1.35 -22.05
C LYS A 156 -25.10 2.75 -22.67
N GLU A 157 -26.22 3.47 -22.61
CA GLU A 157 -26.31 4.83 -23.16
C GLU A 157 -25.50 5.81 -22.31
N SER A 158 -25.56 5.66 -20.98
CA SER A 158 -24.70 6.38 -20.04
C SER A 158 -23.21 6.18 -20.36
N ARG A 159 -22.80 4.97 -20.74
CA ARG A 159 -21.42 4.70 -21.19
C ARG A 159 -21.04 5.48 -22.45
N LYS A 160 -21.93 5.53 -23.44
CA LYS A 160 -21.69 6.26 -24.70
C LYS A 160 -21.55 7.76 -24.43
N LEU A 161 -22.47 8.33 -23.66
CA LEU A 161 -22.43 9.74 -23.29
C LEU A 161 -21.14 10.11 -22.55
N VAL A 162 -20.73 9.32 -21.55
CA VAL A 162 -19.48 9.57 -20.83
C VAL A 162 -18.26 9.46 -21.75
N ASN A 163 -18.26 8.53 -22.71
CA ASN A 163 -17.18 8.43 -23.69
C ASN A 163 -17.10 9.67 -24.59
N GLU A 164 -18.23 10.21 -25.04
CA GLU A 164 -18.28 11.46 -25.80
C GLU A 164 -17.71 12.61 -24.99
N ILE A 165 -18.13 12.76 -23.73
CA ILE A 165 -17.60 13.78 -22.80
C ILE A 165 -16.08 13.67 -22.67
N VAL A 166 -15.55 12.45 -22.46
CA VAL A 166 -14.11 12.22 -22.35
C VAL A 166 -13.38 12.61 -23.63
N LEU A 167 -13.93 12.29 -24.80
CA LEU A 167 -13.34 12.66 -26.09
C LEU A 167 -13.37 14.19 -26.29
N SER A 168 -14.47 14.85 -25.95
CA SER A 168 -14.57 16.30 -26.00
C SER A 168 -13.57 16.98 -25.07
N ILE A 169 -13.42 16.50 -23.83
CA ILE A 169 -12.42 17.01 -22.87
C ILE A 169 -11.00 16.83 -23.43
N LYS A 170 -10.71 15.67 -24.04
CA LYS A 170 -9.40 15.43 -24.68
C LYS A 170 -9.14 16.41 -25.82
N GLU A 171 -10.14 16.69 -26.66
CA GLU A 171 -9.96 17.61 -27.78
C GLU A 171 -9.79 19.06 -27.30
N GLN A 172 -10.59 19.50 -26.33
CA GLN A 172 -10.41 20.83 -25.72
C GLN A 172 -9.04 20.97 -25.05
N ASN A 173 -8.54 19.93 -24.38
CA ASN A 173 -7.18 19.94 -23.84
C ASN A 173 -6.10 20.09 -24.92
N LYS A 174 -6.24 19.44 -26.09
CA LYS A 174 -5.30 19.63 -27.20
C LYS A 174 -5.33 21.07 -27.72
N LEU A 175 -6.51 21.66 -27.86
CA LEU A 175 -6.66 23.05 -28.29
C LEU A 175 -6.04 24.00 -27.27
N MET A 176 -6.25 23.76 -25.98
CA MET A 176 -5.63 24.53 -24.90
C MET A 176 -4.10 24.44 -24.98
N LEU A 177 -3.53 23.24 -25.15
CA LEU A 177 -2.08 23.02 -25.30
C LEU A 177 -1.49 23.75 -26.51
N LYS A 178 -2.21 23.80 -27.64
CA LYS A 178 -1.74 24.55 -28.83
C LYS A 178 -1.68 26.06 -28.61
N ASN A 179 -2.51 26.60 -27.71
CA ASN A 179 -2.64 28.04 -27.47
C ASN A 179 -1.91 28.50 -26.20
N LEU A 180 -1.33 27.57 -25.44
CA LEU A 180 -0.57 27.83 -24.23
C LEU A 180 0.78 28.46 -24.61
N LYS A 181 1.03 29.69 -24.16
CA LYS A 181 2.24 30.46 -24.52
C LYS A 181 3.45 30.23 -23.60
N TRP A 182 3.23 29.61 -22.44
CA TRP A 182 4.27 29.40 -21.40
C TRP A 182 4.84 27.98 -21.40
N MET A 183 4.25 27.08 -22.18
CA MET A 183 4.82 25.80 -22.57
C MET A 183 5.45 25.96 -23.95
#